data_AF-A0A913YWI2-F1
#
_entry.id   AF-A0A913YWI2-F1
#
_cell.length_a   1.000
_cell.length_b   1.000
_cell.length_c   1.000
_cell.angle_alpha   90.00
_cell.angle_beta   90.00
_cell.angle_gamma   90.00
#
_symmetry.space_group_name_H-M   'P 1'
#
loop_
_entity.id
_entity.type
_entity.pdbx_description
1 polymer ?
#
loop_
_entity_poly.entity_id
_entity_poly.type
_entity_poly.pdbx_seq_one_letter_code
_entity_poly.pdbx_strand_id
1 'polypeptide(L)'
;MTIGEVEYTKFFVDQPLDNPNLAQAVFASFCLILPIVLMNLMIGLAVGDIDSIQKNAELKRLAVQVQSIYEFEEKLPSVLLRRFYQRSYVYKPNRKAESFWDRLRCRVNDQLFAMTDKHFEATSSLEDWARMTESLGIKMQKQEERVQVLMAEVKQQKDVLNKMLNRVATSNINT
;
A
#
# COMPACT_ATOMS: atom_id res chain seq x y z
N MET A 1 -11.76 9.70 30.39
CA MET A 1 -11.87 8.28 30.81
C MET A 1 -11.87 7.30 29.63
N THR A 2 -12.59 7.54 28.52
CA THR A 2 -12.68 6.57 27.40
C THR A 2 -11.45 6.51 26.47
N ILE A 3 -10.67 7.60 26.34
CA ILE A 3 -9.44 7.66 25.54
C ILE A 3 -8.19 7.18 26.33
N GLY A 4 -8.36 6.79 27.61
CA GLY A 4 -7.27 6.38 28.50
C GLY A 4 -6.82 7.46 29.48
N GLU A 5 -7.29 8.70 29.31
CA GLU A 5 -7.09 9.76 30.32
C GLU A 5 -7.99 9.50 31.53
N VAL A 6 -7.37 9.07 32.63
CA VAL A 6 -8.05 8.83 33.91
C VAL A 6 -7.42 9.67 35.02
N GLU A 7 -8.20 10.60 35.56
CA GLU A 7 -7.85 11.36 36.77
C GLU A 7 -8.11 10.54 38.04
N TYR A 8 -7.35 9.46 38.28
CA TYR A 8 -7.56 8.56 39.42
C TYR A 8 -7.49 9.29 40.77
N THR A 9 -6.50 10.16 40.96
CA THR A 9 -6.24 10.87 42.23
C THR A 9 -7.42 11.75 42.63
N LYS A 10 -7.96 12.51 41.68
CA LYS A 10 -9.03 13.49 41.94
C LYS A 10 -10.36 12.84 42.33
N PHE A 11 -10.68 11.67 41.77
CA PHE A 11 -11.97 11.00 41.99
C PHE A 11 -11.93 9.93 43.09
N PHE A 12 -10.77 9.32 43.34
CA PHE A 12 -10.66 8.20 44.29
C PHE A 12 -9.79 8.49 45.52
N VAL A 13 -9.00 9.57 45.53
CA VAL A 13 -8.13 9.95 46.66
C VAL A 13 -8.63 11.22 47.36
N ASP A 14 -9.05 12.23 46.60
CA ASP A 14 -9.41 13.54 47.16
C ASP A 14 -10.88 13.65 47.66
N GLN A 15 -11.76 12.71 47.25
CA GLN A 15 -13.17 12.71 47.64
C GLN A 15 -13.52 11.53 48.56
N PRO A 16 -14.26 11.75 49.65
CA PRO A 16 -14.73 10.67 50.51
C PRO A 16 -15.78 9.83 49.77
N LEU A 17 -15.52 8.53 49.64
CA LEU A 17 -16.41 7.56 48.99
C LEU A 17 -17.05 6.66 50.06
N ASP A 18 -18.37 6.44 49.96
CA ASP A 18 -19.11 5.55 50.89
C ASP A 18 -18.62 4.09 50.85
N ASN A 19 -18.10 3.63 49.70
CA ASN A 19 -17.56 2.28 49.52
C ASN A 19 -16.31 2.27 48.62
N PRO A 20 -15.11 2.57 49.16
CA PRO A 20 -13.89 2.73 48.36
C PRO A 20 -13.46 1.44 47.65
N ASN A 21 -13.59 0.29 48.30
CA ASN A 21 -13.19 -1.01 47.74
C ASN A 21 -14.04 -1.42 46.53
N LEU A 22 -15.36 -1.18 46.59
CA LEU A 22 -16.26 -1.48 45.46
C LEU A 22 -16.02 -0.53 44.30
N ALA A 23 -15.86 0.76 44.58
CA ALA A 23 -15.60 1.77 43.55
C ALA A 23 -14.27 1.50 42.80
N GLN A 24 -13.21 1.13 43.53
CA GLN A 24 -11.93 0.74 42.93
C GLN A 24 -12.02 -0.55 42.11
N ALA A 25 -12.79 -1.55 42.56
CA ALA A 25 -12.99 -2.80 41.82
C ALA A 25 -13.76 -2.58 40.50
N VAL A 26 -14.82 -1.76 40.53
CA VAL A 26 -15.58 -1.38 39.32
C VAL A 26 -14.72 -0.53 38.38
N PHE A 27 -13.90 0.36 38.93
CA PHE A 27 -13.00 1.18 38.13
C PHE A 27 -11.90 0.34 37.44
N ALA A 28 -11.32 -0.63 38.16
CA ALA A 28 -10.33 -1.54 37.60
C ALA A 28 -10.91 -2.40 36.47
N SER A 29 -12.14 -2.91 36.62
CA SER A 29 -12.81 -3.66 35.55
C SER A 29 -13.14 -2.78 34.35
N PHE A 30 -13.56 -1.53 34.58
CA PHE A 30 -13.80 -0.54 33.53
C PHE A 30 -12.53 -0.23 32.72
N CYS A 31 -11.39 -0.04 33.39
CA CYS A 31 -10.09 0.19 32.74
C CYS A 31 -9.56 -1.00 31.93
N LEU A 32 -10.03 -2.21 32.21
CA LEU A 32 -9.68 -3.39 31.41
C LEU A 32 -10.66 -3.59 30.25
N ILE A 33 -11.96 -3.47 30.50
CA ILE A 33 -12.99 -3.78 29.50
C ILE A 33 -13.04 -2.72 28.41
N LEU A 34 -13.05 -1.42 28.76
CA LEU A 34 -13.23 -0.37 27.75
C LEU A 34 -12.04 -0.21 26.81
N PRO A 35 -10.81 0.00 27.28
CA PRO A 35 -9.68 0.23 26.39
C PRO A 35 -9.34 -1.00 25.55
N ILE A 36 -9.59 -2.21 26.05
CA ILE A 36 -9.19 -3.45 25.36
C ILE A 36 -10.33 -3.99 24.51
N VAL A 37 -11.51 -4.21 25.09
CA VAL A 37 -12.64 -4.82 24.36
C VAL A 37 -13.28 -3.82 23.40
N LEU A 38 -13.53 -2.58 23.85
CA LEU A 38 -14.22 -1.60 23.00
C LEU A 38 -13.34 -1.13 21.85
N MET A 39 -12.04 -0.88 22.07
CA MET A 39 -11.13 -0.52 20.96
C MET A 39 -10.99 -1.66 19.95
N ASN A 40 -10.83 -2.91 20.40
CA ASN A 40 -10.74 -4.06 19.50
C ASN A 40 -12.03 -4.25 18.69
N LEU A 41 -13.19 -3.98 19.29
CA LEU A 41 -14.47 -4.00 18.59
C LEU A 41 -14.58 -2.86 17.57
N MET A 42 -14.25 -1.63 17.95
CA MET A 42 -14.31 -0.47 17.04
C MET A 42 -13.36 -0.62 15.86
N ILE A 43 -12.13 -1.09 16.10
CA ILE A 43 -11.16 -1.37 15.04
C ILE A 43 -11.66 -2.51 14.17
N GLY A 44 -12.19 -3.59 14.75
CA GLY A 44 -12.74 -4.73 14.00
C GLY A 44 -13.90 -4.35 13.08
N LEU A 45 -14.82 -3.50 13.56
CA LEU A 45 -15.91 -2.96 12.74
C LEU A 45 -15.38 -2.03 11.64
N ALA A 46 -14.50 -1.10 11.99
CA ALA A 46 -13.92 -0.17 11.01
C ALA A 46 -13.14 -0.91 9.91
N VAL A 47 -12.37 -1.94 10.25
CA VAL A 47 -11.64 -2.75 9.27
C VAL A 47 -12.58 -3.59 8.41
N GLY A 48 -13.65 -4.14 8.98
CA GLY A 48 -14.70 -4.83 8.22
C GLY A 48 -15.42 -3.91 7.23
N ASP A 49 -15.75 -2.69 7.65
CA ASP A 49 -16.36 -1.67 6.80
C ASP A 49 -15.40 -1.26 5.67
N ILE A 50 -14.11 -1.05 5.98
CA ILE A 50 -13.08 -0.69 4.99
C ILE A 50 -12.89 -1.81 3.94
N ASP A 51 -12.82 -3.07 4.34
CA ASP A 51 -12.64 -4.20 3.39
C ASP A 51 -13.80 -4.29 2.38
N SER A 52 -15.04 -4.06 2.85
CA SER A 52 -16.22 -4.02 1.97
C SER A 52 -16.20 -2.85 0.98
N ILE A 53 -15.69 -1.70 1.41
CA ILE A 53 -15.56 -0.49 0.58
C ILE A 53 -14.41 -0.67 -0.43
N GLN A 54 -13.30 -1.28 -0.04
CA GLN A 54 -12.13 -1.47 -0.89
C GLN A 54 -12.44 -2.33 -2.12
N LYS A 55 -13.24 -3.39 -1.96
CA LYS A 55 -13.68 -4.27 -3.07
C LYS A 55 -14.43 -3.53 -4.18
N ASN A 56 -15.12 -2.45 -3.84
CA ASN A 56 -15.91 -1.65 -4.79
C ASN A 56 -15.32 -0.26 -5.06
N ALA A 57 -14.13 0.03 -4.54
CA ALA A 57 -13.57 1.38 -4.53
C ALA A 57 -13.29 1.90 -5.95
N GLU A 58 -12.82 1.06 -6.86
CA GLU A 58 -12.54 1.46 -8.25
C GLU A 58 -13.82 1.88 -8.98
N LEU A 59 -14.87 1.08 -8.88
CA LEU A 59 -16.17 1.40 -9.49
C LEU A 59 -16.80 2.63 -8.83
N LYS A 60 -16.74 2.74 -7.50
CA LYS A 60 -17.23 3.91 -6.76
C LYS A 60 -16.49 5.18 -7.15
N ARG A 61 -15.17 5.11 -7.36
CA ARG A 61 -14.34 6.22 -7.85
C ARG A 61 -14.79 6.67 -9.23
N LEU A 62 -14.97 5.73 -10.17
CA LEU A 62 -15.47 6.06 -11.52
C LEU A 62 -16.87 6.67 -11.46
N ALA A 63 -17.76 6.13 -10.64
CA ALA A 63 -19.10 6.67 -10.46
C ALA A 63 -19.08 8.12 -9.96
N VAL A 64 -18.24 8.44 -8.97
CA VAL A 64 -18.08 9.81 -8.47
C VAL A 64 -17.54 10.75 -9.56
N GLN A 65 -16.57 10.30 -10.35
CA GLN A 65 -16.03 11.08 -11.46
C GLN A 65 -17.10 11.39 -12.52
N VAL A 66 -17.85 10.38 -12.95
CA VAL A 66 -18.94 10.53 -13.94
C VAL A 66 -20.04 11.45 -13.40
N GLN A 67 -20.45 11.27 -12.14
CA GLN A 67 -21.45 12.13 -11.50
C GLN A 67 -21.00 13.59 -11.48
N SER A 68 -19.72 13.83 -11.15
CA SER A 68 -19.16 15.18 -11.09
C SER A 68 -19.13 15.85 -12.48
N ILE A 69 -18.78 15.08 -13.52
CA ILE A 69 -18.79 15.55 -14.90
C ILE A 69 -20.23 15.85 -15.34
N TYR A 70 -21.18 14.99 -15.01
CA TYR A 70 -22.60 15.17 -15.34
C TYR A 70 -23.19 16.43 -14.68
N GLU A 71 -22.95 16.64 -13.39
CA GLU A 71 -23.41 17.83 -12.67
C GLU A 71 -22.80 19.13 -13.24
N PHE A 72 -21.56 19.05 -13.71
CA PHE A 72 -20.90 20.17 -14.38
C PHE A 72 -21.49 20.43 -15.77
N GLU A 73 -21.74 19.37 -16.54
CA GLU A 73 -22.38 19.44 -17.86
C GLU A 73 -23.79 20.04 -17.78
N GLU A 74 -24.58 19.65 -16.79
CA GLU A 74 -25.94 20.18 -16.58
C GLU A 74 -25.95 21.67 -16.26
N LYS A 75 -24.97 22.15 -15.50
CA LYS A 75 -24.83 23.57 -15.12
C LYS A 75 -24.25 24.44 -16.24
N LEU A 76 -23.67 23.84 -17.28
CA LEU A 76 -23.07 24.58 -18.39
C LEU A 76 -24.12 24.98 -19.44
N PRO A 77 -24.12 26.23 -19.93
CA PRO A 77 -25.02 26.63 -21.00
C PRO A 77 -24.68 25.91 -22.32
N SER A 78 -25.70 25.52 -23.07
CA SER A 78 -25.60 24.65 -24.26
C SER A 78 -24.67 25.19 -25.36
N VAL A 79 -24.42 26.51 -25.39
CA VAL A 79 -23.51 27.16 -26.34
C VAL A 79 -22.04 26.80 -26.04
N LEU A 80 -21.65 26.77 -24.76
CA LEU A 80 -20.30 26.37 -24.37
C LEU A 80 -20.10 24.87 -24.63
N LEU A 81 -21.09 24.06 -24.28
CA LEU A 81 -21.03 22.62 -24.45
C LEU A 81 -20.83 22.23 -25.93
N ARG A 82 -21.60 22.85 -26.84
CA ARG A 82 -21.43 22.67 -28.29
C ARG A 82 -20.06 23.15 -28.80
N ARG A 83 -19.50 24.21 -28.23
CA ARG A 83 -18.19 24.76 -28.64
C ARG A 83 -17.02 23.87 -28.23
N PHE A 84 -17.09 23.23 -27.07
CA PHE A 84 -16.03 22.36 -26.55
C PHE A 84 -16.20 20.88 -26.92
N TYR A 85 -17.36 20.48 -27.43
CA TYR A 85 -17.62 19.11 -27.87
C TYR A 85 -16.67 18.67 -28.99
N GLN A 86 -15.89 17.62 -28.74
CA GLN A 86 -15.05 16.97 -29.74
C GLN A 86 -15.45 15.49 -29.84
N ARG A 87 -15.90 15.06 -31.02
CA ARG A 87 -16.37 13.68 -31.25
C ARG A 87 -15.24 12.62 -31.23
N SER A 88 -14.03 13.01 -31.57
CA SER A 88 -12.89 12.10 -31.68
C SER A 88 -11.63 12.77 -31.17
N TYR A 89 -10.93 12.09 -30.26
CA TYR A 89 -9.65 12.51 -29.72
C TYR A 89 -8.57 11.51 -30.17
N VAL A 90 -7.54 11.98 -30.87
CA VAL A 90 -6.40 11.15 -31.31
C VAL A 90 -5.21 11.43 -30.41
N TYR A 91 -4.90 10.50 -29.51
CA TYR A 91 -3.74 10.58 -28.62
C TYR A 91 -2.46 10.19 -29.37
N LYS A 92 -1.45 11.07 -29.35
CA LYS A 92 -0.14 10.82 -29.97
C LYS A 92 0.96 10.84 -28.89
N PRO A 93 1.36 9.67 -28.35
CA PRO A 93 2.18 9.58 -27.14
C PRO A 93 3.61 10.14 -27.27
N ASN A 94 4.19 10.18 -28.47
CA ASN A 94 5.58 10.62 -28.69
C ASN A 94 5.71 11.93 -29.49
N ARG A 95 4.74 12.83 -29.39
CA ARG A 95 4.87 14.13 -30.05
C ARG A 95 5.87 15.01 -29.30
N LYS A 96 6.90 15.47 -30.01
CA LYS A 96 7.80 16.51 -29.51
C LYS A 96 7.02 17.82 -29.39
N ALA A 97 7.18 18.52 -28.27
CA ALA A 97 6.56 19.81 -28.03
C ALA A 97 7.30 20.89 -28.83
N GLU A 98 6.87 21.09 -30.07
CA GLU A 98 7.48 22.03 -31.01
C GLU A 98 7.16 23.50 -30.66
N SER A 99 6.02 23.77 -30.00
CA SER A 99 5.60 25.13 -29.62
C SER A 99 5.71 25.43 -28.13
N PHE A 100 5.94 26.71 -27.80
CA PHE A 100 5.92 27.20 -26.41
C PHE A 100 4.59 26.92 -25.69
N TRP A 101 3.46 27.09 -26.38
CA TRP A 101 2.13 26.73 -25.84
C TRP A 101 1.97 25.25 -25.56
N ASP A 102 2.60 24.38 -26.35
CA ASP A 102 2.60 22.93 -26.11
C ASP A 102 3.42 22.60 -24.85
N ARG A 103 4.57 23.27 -24.65
CA ARG A 103 5.36 23.12 -23.42
C ARG A 103 4.61 23.61 -22.18
N LEU A 104 3.89 24.73 -22.30
CA LEU A 104 3.08 25.26 -21.19
C LEU A 104 1.90 24.34 -20.89
N ARG A 105 1.19 23.84 -21.91
CA ARG A 105 0.11 22.86 -21.73
C ARG A 105 0.60 21.56 -21.13
N CYS A 106 1.72 21.01 -21.61
CA CYS A 106 2.31 19.79 -21.05
C CYS A 106 2.66 19.97 -19.57
N ARG A 107 3.31 21.08 -19.18
CA ARG A 107 3.60 21.35 -17.76
C ARG A 107 2.36 21.44 -16.88
N VAL A 108 1.33 22.16 -17.35
CA VAL A 108 0.08 22.30 -16.59
C VAL A 108 -0.62 20.96 -16.46
N ASN A 109 -0.67 20.19 -17.55
CA ASN A 109 -1.29 18.87 -17.56
C ASN A 109 -0.55 17.89 -16.65
N ASP A 110 0.78 17.80 -16.75
CA ASP A 110 1.60 16.92 -15.90
C ASP A 110 1.46 17.28 -14.41
N GLN A 111 1.35 18.57 -14.09
CA GLN A 111 1.17 19.03 -12.71
C GLN A 111 -0.23 18.68 -12.16
N LEU A 112 -1.27 18.76 -12.98
CA LEU A 112 -2.65 18.40 -12.61
C LEU A 112 -2.83 16.88 -12.47
N PHE A 113 -2.27 16.09 -13.39
CA PHE A 113 -2.26 14.63 -13.29
C PHE A 113 -1.47 14.16 -12.06
N ALA A 114 -0.29 14.76 -11.82
CA ALA A 114 0.50 14.45 -10.62
C ALA A 114 -0.21 14.83 -9.31
N MET A 115 -1.07 15.86 -9.29
CA MET A 115 -1.90 16.18 -8.13
C MET A 115 -3.06 15.20 -7.95
N THR A 116 -3.68 14.76 -9.05
CA THR A 116 -4.82 13.84 -9.04
C THR A 116 -4.43 12.44 -8.57
N ASP A 117 -3.27 11.94 -9.00
CA ASP A 117 -2.75 10.64 -8.52
C ASP A 117 -2.24 10.72 -7.07
N LYS A 118 -1.58 11.82 -6.68
CA LYS A 118 -1.09 11.98 -5.30
C LYS A 118 -2.19 11.98 -4.25
N HIS A 119 -3.38 12.52 -4.53
CA HIS A 119 -4.47 12.52 -3.55
C HIS A 119 -5.11 11.13 -3.33
N PHE A 120 -4.91 10.20 -4.27
CA PHE A 120 -5.50 8.86 -4.22
C PHE A 120 -4.55 7.81 -3.60
N GLU A 121 -3.23 7.99 -3.69
CA GLU A 121 -2.23 7.01 -3.22
C GLU A 121 -1.47 7.42 -1.94
N ALA A 122 -1.42 8.71 -1.59
CA ALA A 122 -0.38 9.22 -0.69
C ALA A 122 -0.54 8.93 0.82
N THR A 123 -1.64 8.36 1.31
CA THR A 123 -1.81 8.25 2.77
C THR A 123 -1.40 6.91 3.38
N SER A 124 -1.06 5.88 2.60
CA SER A 124 -0.59 4.61 3.21
C SER A 124 0.37 3.75 2.40
N SER A 125 0.54 3.94 1.08
CA SER A 125 1.29 2.97 0.26
C SER A 125 2.77 3.30 0.03
N LEU A 126 3.18 4.57 0.10
CA LEU A 126 4.51 4.98 -0.36
C LEU A 126 5.65 4.60 0.62
N GLU A 127 5.42 4.76 1.92
CA GLU A 127 6.41 4.40 2.95
C GLU A 127 6.59 2.87 3.06
N ASP A 128 5.49 2.13 2.94
CA ASP A 128 5.49 0.67 2.95
C ASP A 128 6.12 0.08 1.68
N TRP A 129 5.91 0.70 0.51
CA TRP A 129 6.54 0.27 -0.74
C TRP A 129 8.05 0.53 -0.74
N ALA A 130 8.51 1.67 -0.22
CA ALA A 130 9.94 1.95 -0.06
C ALA A 130 10.64 0.89 0.81
N ARG A 131 10.07 0.56 1.98
CA ARG A 131 10.58 -0.50 2.88
C ARG A 131 10.52 -1.89 2.23
N MET A 132 9.46 -2.17 1.46
CA MET A 132 9.31 -3.42 0.73
C MET A 132 10.42 -3.58 -0.33
N THR A 133 10.70 -2.55 -1.13
CA THR A 133 11.74 -2.58 -2.17
C THR A 133 13.15 -2.77 -1.59
N GLU A 134 13.45 -2.14 -0.47
CA GLU A 134 14.72 -2.33 0.25
C GLU A 134 14.87 -3.77 0.76
N SER A 135 13.79 -4.32 1.37
CA SER A 135 13.80 -5.71 1.85
C SER A 135 13.93 -6.74 0.72
N LEU A 136 13.38 -6.44 -0.46
CA LEU A 136 13.50 -7.27 -1.66
C LEU A 136 14.92 -7.26 -2.22
N GLY A 137 15.59 -6.11 -2.22
CA GLY A 137 17.00 -5.99 -2.60
C GLY A 137 17.91 -6.89 -1.76
N ILE A 138 17.74 -6.85 -0.44
CA ILE A 138 18.52 -7.68 0.49
C ILE A 138 18.25 -9.19 0.25
N LYS A 139 16.99 -9.56 0.02
CA LYS A 139 16.62 -10.97 -0.26
C LYS A 139 17.19 -11.46 -1.59
N MET A 140 17.19 -10.62 -2.63
CA MET A 140 17.77 -10.95 -3.93
C MET A 140 19.27 -11.13 -3.85
N GLN A 141 19.99 -10.24 -3.17
CA GLN A 141 21.43 -10.37 -2.98
C GLN A 141 21.79 -11.69 -2.27
N LYS A 142 21.01 -12.05 -1.24
CA LYS A 142 21.17 -13.33 -0.53
C LYS A 142 20.76 -14.54 -1.38
N GLN A 143 19.91 -14.38 -2.38
CA GLN A 143 19.61 -15.44 -3.35
C GLN A 143 20.74 -15.60 -4.36
N GLU A 144 21.32 -14.50 -4.83
CA GLU A 144 22.43 -14.50 -5.75
C GLU A 144 23.65 -15.22 -5.18
N GLU A 145 24.01 -14.93 -3.92
CA GLU A 145 25.07 -15.65 -3.20
C GLU A 145 24.80 -17.16 -3.13
N ARG A 146 23.55 -17.55 -2.81
CA ARG A 146 23.16 -18.97 -2.74
C ARG A 146 23.26 -19.66 -4.10
N VAL A 147 22.88 -18.97 -5.18
CA VAL A 147 23.00 -19.49 -6.54
C VAL A 147 24.46 -19.68 -6.92
N GLN A 148 25.35 -18.77 -6.57
CA GLN A 148 26.79 -18.91 -6.85
C GLN A 148 27.38 -20.14 -6.14
N VAL A 149 27.03 -20.37 -4.87
CA VAL A 149 27.47 -21.56 -4.11
C VAL A 149 26.95 -22.84 -4.77
N LEU A 150 25.67 -22.87 -5.16
CA LEU A 150 25.08 -24.02 -5.86
C LEU A 150 25.78 -24.27 -7.21
N MET A 151 26.10 -23.23 -7.97
CA MET A 151 26.83 -23.36 -9.23
C MET A 151 28.24 -23.93 -9.01
N ALA A 152 28.93 -23.54 -7.94
CA ALA A 152 30.23 -24.09 -7.58
C ALA A 152 30.15 -25.57 -7.23
N GLU A 153 29.15 -25.98 -6.43
CA GLU A 153 28.94 -27.38 -6.05
C GLU A 153 28.60 -28.25 -7.25
N VAL A 154 27.70 -27.77 -8.14
CA VAL A 154 27.36 -28.49 -9.38
C VAL A 154 28.59 -28.66 -10.28
N LYS A 155 29.45 -27.65 -10.36
CA LYS A 155 30.72 -27.74 -11.10
C LYS A 155 31.66 -28.79 -10.49
N GLN A 156 31.76 -28.83 -9.17
CA GLN A 156 32.56 -29.83 -8.46
C GLN A 156 32.03 -31.25 -8.68
N GLN A 157 30.71 -31.46 -8.63
CA GLN A 157 30.09 -32.74 -8.94
C GLN A 157 30.39 -33.20 -10.37
N LYS A 158 30.36 -32.28 -11.33
CA LYS A 158 30.73 -32.55 -12.72
C LYS A 158 32.20 -33.00 -12.84
N ASP A 159 33.12 -32.35 -12.12
CA ASP A 159 34.54 -32.70 -12.17
C ASP A 159 34.82 -34.08 -11.53
N VAL A 160 34.13 -34.41 -10.44
CA VAL A 160 34.21 -35.76 -9.83
C VAL A 160 33.67 -36.82 -10.79
N LEU A 161 32.53 -36.56 -11.42
CA LEU A 161 31.94 -37.48 -12.40
C LEU A 161 32.89 -37.73 -13.58
N ASN A 162 33.51 -36.66 -14.11
CA ASN A 162 34.51 -36.77 -15.18
C ASN A 162 35.75 -37.56 -14.74
N LYS A 163 36.22 -37.39 -13.49
CA LYS A 163 37.33 -38.19 -12.94
C LYS A 163 36.97 -39.66 -12.79
N MET A 164 35.74 -39.98 -12.37
CA MET A 164 35.27 -41.37 -12.31
C MET A 164 35.18 -41.98 -13.72
N LEU A 165 34.61 -41.24 -14.67
CA LEU A 165 34.51 -41.68 -16.07
C LEU A 165 35.89 -41.97 -16.67
N ASN A 166 36.86 -41.07 -16.49
CA ASN A 166 38.22 -41.27 -16.98
C ASN A 166 38.90 -42.47 -16.31
N ARG A 167 38.67 -42.70 -15.01
CA ARG A 167 39.23 -43.86 -14.30
C ARG A 167 38.67 -45.18 -14.82
N VAL A 168 37.37 -45.23 -15.11
CA VAL A 168 36.70 -46.39 -15.72
C VAL A 168 37.21 -46.61 -17.16
N ALA A 169 37.39 -45.54 -17.94
CA ALA A 169 37.93 -45.64 -19.29
C ALA A 169 39.37 -46.19 -19.28
N THR A 170 40.21 -45.75 -18.33
CA THR A 170 41.59 -46.25 -18.21
C THR A 170 41.68 -47.67 -17.65
N SER A 171 40.73 -48.12 -16.80
CA SER A 171 40.71 -49.51 -16.31
C SER A 171 40.30 -50.50 -17.39
N ASN A 172 39.51 -50.06 -18.38
CA ASN A 172 39.08 -50.90 -19.51
C ASN A 172 40.14 -51.08 -20.62
N ILE A 173 41.28 -50.37 -20.54
CA ILE A 173 42.37 -50.45 -21.53
C ILE A 173 43.52 -51.37 -21.05
N ASN A 174 43.56 -51.72 -19.76
CA ASN A 174 44.62 -52.55 -19.16
C ASN A 174 44.17 -53.99 -18.82
N THR A 175 43.07 -54.46 -19.42
CA THR A 175 42.61 -55.86 -19.45
C THR A 175 42.46 -56.31 -20.89
#